data_AF-A0A1Y2C5D2-F1
#
_entry.id   AF-A0A1Y2C5D2-F1
#
_cell.length_a   1.000
_cell.length_b   1.000
_cell.length_c   1.000
_cell.angle_alpha   90.00
_cell.angle_beta   90.00
_cell.angle_gamma   90.00
#
_symmetry.space_group_name_H-M   'P 1'
#
loop_
_entity.id
_entity.type
_entity.pdbx_description
1 polymer ?
#
loop_
_entity_poly.entity_id
_entity_poly.type
_entity_poly.pdbx_seq_one_letter_code
_entity_poly.pdbx_strand_id
1 'polypeptide(L)'
;MSPTLIAGIAYSDSNCKSPIRIDYTSNTTDCNPAAISSQCSKSQSTGAYFTTACVNDTSTFGDNYWHDKTMQYQSLNAGQGCGGAIISGVQYPVGSCVPVPNATGDLHYEKVLINATDASVSWMKFSDSSCSTLTSLESQGVRPQNSCISSFNKVSILNNNGVRVVTSFSGLDCSTPIHIGFEVALTKCEAAGPQCSFDLDTNSYLTVSCPQTYDLTNLVDEISPDSTYITIQSYTDLICGVPSLTETIRIGSCLNITTAGTGLAANSVKAVLSADGSSASLIYYSSSTCDGSSISSNLYPTNGGCTSFGKVLSVMKGVPHSDGGSKPSFAAIFGGGVGGLVALALLVTGFFCWRKRQREKGVSIMQGEAPRTGNVEIGTNAVEQAGTQSGFMVASRQKPVKRFSMFT
;
A
#
# COMPACT_ATOMS: atom_id res chain seq x y z
N MET A 1 36.24 -9.14 -15.98
CA MET A 1 34.85 -9.48 -16.35
C MET A 1 34.06 -9.49 -15.05
N SER A 2 32.95 -8.76 -14.96
CA SER A 2 32.08 -8.86 -13.78
C SER A 2 31.45 -10.24 -13.74
N PRO A 3 31.41 -10.94 -12.59
CA PRO A 3 30.82 -12.27 -12.52
C PRO A 3 29.36 -12.21 -12.98
N THR A 4 28.96 -13.17 -13.81
CA THR A 4 27.56 -13.29 -14.23
C THR A 4 26.79 -14.00 -13.12
N LEU A 5 25.67 -13.43 -12.70
CA LEU A 5 24.80 -14.03 -11.71
C LEU A 5 23.82 -15.00 -12.37
N ILE A 6 23.58 -16.13 -11.72
CA ILE A 6 22.48 -17.05 -12.02
C ILE A 6 21.45 -16.92 -10.89
N ALA A 7 20.18 -16.95 -11.25
CA ALA A 7 19.06 -17.03 -10.33
C ALA A 7 18.45 -18.43 -10.37
N GLY A 8 18.27 -19.06 -9.21
CA GLY A 8 17.34 -20.15 -9.00
C GLY A 8 16.00 -19.59 -8.53
N ILE A 9 14.93 -19.79 -9.29
CA ILE A 9 13.59 -19.30 -8.93
C ILE A 9 12.81 -20.46 -8.33
N ALA A 10 12.42 -20.33 -7.06
CA ALA A 10 11.58 -21.28 -6.36
C ALA A 10 10.10 -20.96 -6.57
N TYR A 11 9.27 -22.00 -6.74
CA TYR A 11 7.83 -21.94 -6.95
C TYR A 11 7.10 -22.91 -6.02
N SER A 12 5.88 -22.56 -5.64
CA SER A 12 5.01 -23.43 -4.84
C SER A 12 4.26 -24.48 -5.66
N ASP A 13 4.27 -24.38 -6.99
CA ASP A 13 3.50 -25.24 -7.90
C ASP A 13 4.36 -25.90 -8.98
N SER A 14 3.92 -27.06 -9.45
CA SER A 14 4.62 -27.88 -10.43
C SER A 14 4.67 -27.30 -11.85
N ASN A 15 3.89 -26.26 -12.12
CA ASN A 15 3.90 -25.55 -13.40
C ASN A 15 4.77 -24.29 -13.35
N CYS A 16 5.41 -24.02 -12.21
CA CYS A 16 6.25 -22.85 -11.99
C CYS A 16 5.54 -21.52 -12.33
N LYS A 17 4.32 -21.34 -11.82
CA LYS A 17 3.51 -20.12 -12.02
C LYS A 17 3.48 -19.19 -10.81
N SER A 18 3.75 -19.72 -9.63
CA SER A 18 3.61 -19.03 -8.34
C SER A 18 4.98 -18.91 -7.68
N PRO A 19 5.81 -17.93 -8.10
CA PRO A 19 7.15 -17.77 -7.56
C PRO A 19 7.09 -17.35 -6.10
N ILE A 20 7.90 -18.00 -5.26
CA ILE A 20 7.97 -17.74 -3.82
C ILE A 20 9.28 -17.07 -3.41
N ARG A 21 10.38 -17.35 -4.12
CA ARG A 21 11.72 -16.87 -3.78
C ARG A 21 12.65 -16.93 -5.00
N ILE A 22 13.64 -16.05 -5.05
CA ILE A 22 14.74 -16.08 -5.99
C ILE A 22 16.05 -16.15 -5.21
N ASP A 23 16.90 -17.13 -5.53
CA ASP A 23 18.23 -17.31 -4.96
C ASP A 23 19.29 -16.93 -5.98
N TYR A 24 20.17 -15.99 -5.64
CA TYR A 24 21.27 -15.56 -6.48
C TYR A 24 22.54 -16.32 -6.15
N THR A 25 23.28 -16.72 -7.17
CA THR A 25 24.61 -17.32 -7.01
C THR A 25 25.52 -16.84 -8.14
N SER A 26 26.76 -16.47 -7.81
CA SER A 26 27.78 -16.14 -8.81
C SER A 26 28.16 -17.37 -9.61
N ASN A 27 28.22 -17.22 -10.93
CA ASN A 27 28.82 -18.20 -11.80
C ASN A 27 30.19 -17.70 -12.30
N THR A 28 31.13 -18.64 -12.44
CA THR A 28 32.48 -18.36 -12.95
C THR A 28 32.53 -18.37 -14.48
N THR A 29 31.51 -18.91 -15.14
CA THR A 29 31.34 -18.90 -16.60
C THR A 29 30.23 -17.93 -17.02
N ASP A 30 30.36 -17.39 -18.24
CA ASP A 30 29.32 -16.54 -18.83
C ASP A 30 27.98 -17.28 -18.81
N CYS A 31 26.98 -16.66 -18.20
CA CYS A 31 25.64 -17.22 -18.19
C CYS A 31 25.04 -17.15 -19.59
N ASN A 32 24.91 -18.29 -20.26
CA ASN A 32 24.26 -18.38 -21.57
C ASN A 32 22.78 -18.73 -21.40
N PRO A 33 21.83 -17.85 -21.76
CA PRO A 33 20.40 -18.13 -21.68
C PRO A 33 19.98 -19.42 -22.42
N ALA A 34 20.66 -19.76 -23.52
CA ALA A 34 20.36 -20.95 -24.30
C ALA A 34 20.78 -22.27 -23.62
N ALA A 35 21.70 -22.20 -22.65
CA ALA A 35 22.19 -23.36 -21.90
C ALA A 35 21.40 -23.60 -20.60
N ILE A 36 20.53 -22.67 -20.22
CA ILE A 36 19.76 -22.78 -18.98
C ILE A 36 18.48 -23.57 -19.22
N SER A 37 18.27 -24.58 -18.38
CA SER A 37 17.02 -25.34 -18.38
C SER A 37 15.86 -24.47 -17.89
N SER A 38 14.86 -24.30 -18.76
CA SER A 38 13.56 -23.72 -18.41
C SER A 38 12.61 -24.74 -17.78
N GLN A 39 13.03 -26.00 -17.59
CA GLN A 39 12.17 -27.04 -17.04
C GLN A 39 11.94 -26.83 -15.55
N CYS A 40 10.66 -26.85 -15.17
CA CYS A 40 10.22 -26.82 -13.78
C CYS A 40 10.54 -28.17 -13.11
N SER A 41 11.43 -28.17 -12.13
CA SER A 41 11.89 -29.41 -11.46
C SER A 41 11.66 -29.34 -9.95
N LYS A 42 11.19 -30.44 -9.34
CA LYS A 42 10.95 -30.48 -7.89
C LYS A 42 12.26 -30.71 -7.14
N SER A 43 12.61 -29.82 -6.22
CA SER A 43 13.68 -30.06 -5.26
C SER A 43 13.27 -31.13 -4.25
N GLN A 44 14.12 -32.14 -4.07
CA GLN A 44 13.87 -33.18 -3.08
C GLN A 44 14.09 -32.69 -1.65
N SER A 45 14.96 -31.69 -1.44
CA SER A 45 15.27 -31.18 -0.10
C SER A 45 14.21 -30.20 0.42
N THR A 46 13.68 -29.34 -0.45
CA THR A 46 12.74 -28.30 -0.03
C THR A 46 11.29 -28.58 -0.42
N GLY A 47 11.05 -29.53 -1.31
CA GLY A 47 9.73 -29.81 -1.88
C GLY A 47 9.22 -28.74 -2.86
N ALA A 48 9.89 -27.59 -2.96
CA ALA A 48 9.57 -26.53 -3.91
C ALA A 48 10.02 -26.89 -5.33
N TYR A 49 9.41 -26.24 -6.32
CA TYR A 49 9.79 -26.41 -7.72
C TYR A 49 10.74 -25.29 -8.15
N PHE A 50 11.70 -25.59 -9.03
CA PHE A 50 12.74 -24.65 -9.43
C PHE A 50 12.86 -24.54 -10.94
N THR A 51 13.13 -23.31 -11.39
CA THR A 51 13.73 -23.00 -12.68
C THR A 51 15.01 -22.19 -12.46
N THR A 52 15.78 -21.98 -13.53
CA THR A 52 17.00 -21.18 -13.48
C THR A 52 16.97 -20.11 -14.57
N ALA A 53 17.67 -18.99 -14.37
CA ALA A 53 17.78 -17.92 -15.35
C ALA A 53 19.06 -17.08 -15.17
N CYS A 54 19.52 -16.43 -16.25
CA CYS A 54 20.59 -15.44 -16.17
C CYS A 54 20.09 -14.13 -15.60
N VAL A 55 20.89 -13.50 -14.75
CA VAL A 55 20.55 -12.23 -14.10
C VAL A 55 21.41 -11.12 -14.69
N ASN A 56 20.76 -10.22 -15.44
CA ASN A 56 21.42 -9.03 -16.00
C ASN A 56 21.45 -7.87 -15.01
N ASP A 57 20.38 -7.69 -14.23
CA ASP A 57 20.24 -6.62 -13.25
C ASP A 57 19.38 -7.10 -12.08
N THR A 58 20.00 -7.22 -10.90
CA THR A 58 19.31 -7.69 -9.69
C THR A 58 18.23 -6.72 -9.20
N SER A 59 18.31 -5.43 -9.55
CA SER A 59 17.35 -4.43 -9.05
C SER A 59 15.97 -4.53 -9.72
N THR A 60 15.90 -5.14 -10.90
CA THR A 60 14.66 -5.28 -11.69
C THR A 60 14.31 -6.74 -12.01
N PHE A 61 15.21 -7.69 -11.75
CA PHE A 61 15.04 -9.09 -12.13
C PHE A 61 13.73 -9.73 -11.63
N GLY A 62 13.37 -9.50 -10.37
CA GLY A 62 12.17 -10.08 -9.76
C GLY A 62 10.85 -9.61 -10.37
N ASP A 63 10.83 -8.45 -11.05
CA ASP A 63 9.63 -7.92 -11.71
C ASP A 63 9.14 -8.80 -12.86
N ASN A 64 10.01 -9.67 -13.39
CA ASN A 64 9.63 -10.65 -14.41
C ASN A 64 8.81 -11.81 -13.84
N TYR A 65 8.81 -11.99 -12.51
CA TYR A 65 8.22 -13.14 -11.83
C TYR A 65 7.04 -12.71 -10.93
N TRP A 66 7.20 -11.62 -10.19
CA TRP A 66 6.12 -11.06 -9.37
C TRP A 66 5.48 -9.86 -10.08
N HIS A 67 4.19 -10.00 -10.40
CA HIS A 67 3.43 -8.98 -11.12
C HIS A 67 3.11 -7.74 -10.25
N ASP A 68 2.53 -6.71 -10.89
CA ASP A 68 1.95 -5.52 -10.24
C ASP A 68 2.89 -4.73 -9.32
N LYS A 69 4.19 -4.75 -9.67
CA LYS A 69 5.24 -4.10 -8.88
C LYS A 69 5.17 -4.52 -7.41
N THR A 70 4.97 -5.82 -7.18
CA THR A 70 5.00 -6.40 -5.83
C THR A 70 6.25 -5.93 -5.10
N MET A 71 6.07 -5.45 -3.87
CA MET A 71 7.17 -5.01 -3.01
C MET A 71 8.02 -6.21 -2.63
N GLN A 72 9.33 -6.10 -2.83
CA GLN A 72 10.25 -7.22 -2.68
C GLN A 72 11.36 -6.85 -1.71
N TYR A 73 11.68 -7.78 -0.81
CA TYR A 73 12.90 -7.74 -0.03
C TYR A 73 14.02 -8.37 -0.83
N GLN A 74 15.19 -7.74 -0.85
CA GLN A 74 16.40 -8.25 -1.47
C GLN A 74 17.56 -8.13 -0.48
N SER A 75 18.32 -9.22 -0.32
CA SER A 75 19.59 -9.24 0.42
C SER A 75 20.67 -9.84 -0.47
N LEU A 76 21.70 -9.06 -0.78
CA LEU A 76 22.80 -9.44 -1.68
C LEU A 76 24.12 -9.45 -0.93
N ASN A 77 24.82 -10.56 -0.93
CA ASN A 77 26.19 -10.61 -0.45
C ASN A 77 27.12 -10.09 -1.55
N ALA A 78 27.80 -8.97 -1.29
CA ALA A 78 28.65 -8.28 -2.25
C ALA A 78 30.14 -8.28 -1.86
N GLY A 79 30.57 -9.21 -1.00
CA GLY A 79 31.94 -9.27 -0.51
C GLY A 79 32.31 -8.07 0.38
N GLN A 80 33.61 -7.76 0.52
CA GLN A 80 34.07 -6.74 1.47
C GLN A 80 33.43 -5.35 1.21
N GLY A 81 32.74 -4.84 2.23
CA GLY A 81 32.20 -3.47 2.27
C GLY A 81 30.97 -3.20 1.39
N CYS A 82 30.27 -4.23 0.90
CA CYS A 82 29.09 -4.12 0.03
C CYS A 82 29.31 -3.36 -1.30
N GLY A 83 30.55 -2.99 -1.62
CA GLY A 83 30.94 -2.37 -2.89
C GLY A 83 31.56 -3.35 -3.89
N GLY A 84 31.75 -4.61 -3.50
CA GLY A 84 32.27 -5.66 -4.37
C GLY A 84 31.21 -6.25 -5.30
N ALA A 85 31.63 -7.22 -6.10
CA ALA A 85 30.72 -7.96 -6.95
C ALA A 85 29.78 -8.84 -6.09
N ILE A 86 28.53 -8.93 -6.52
CA ILE A 86 27.54 -9.79 -5.87
C ILE A 86 27.97 -11.25 -6.07
N ILE A 87 28.10 -11.99 -4.97
CA ILE A 87 28.48 -13.42 -4.97
C ILE A 87 27.28 -14.32 -4.72
N SER A 88 26.31 -13.85 -3.95
CA SER A 88 25.08 -14.57 -3.67
C SER A 88 24.02 -13.63 -3.14
N GLY A 89 22.81 -14.13 -2.94
CA GLY A 89 21.75 -13.35 -2.32
C GLY A 89 20.41 -14.04 -2.41
N VAL A 90 19.40 -13.38 -1.88
CA VAL A 90 18.02 -13.84 -1.90
C VAL A 90 17.09 -12.67 -2.15
N GLN A 91 15.96 -12.96 -2.79
CA GLN A 91 14.89 -12.01 -3.00
C GLN A 91 13.53 -12.70 -2.91
N TYR A 92 12.57 -12.04 -2.28
CA TYR A 92 11.20 -12.53 -2.12
C TYR A 92 10.22 -11.41 -1.79
N PRO A 93 8.89 -11.60 -1.99
CA PRO A 93 7.90 -10.59 -1.67
C PRO A 93 7.85 -10.27 -0.16
N VAL A 94 7.73 -8.98 0.17
CA VAL A 94 7.53 -8.52 1.55
C VAL A 94 6.20 -9.08 2.08
N GLY A 95 6.17 -9.44 3.36
CA GLY A 95 5.00 -10.02 4.03
C GLY A 95 4.76 -11.50 3.75
N SER A 96 5.47 -12.11 2.80
CA SER A 96 5.35 -13.54 2.51
C SER A 96 6.19 -14.39 3.47
N CYS A 97 5.63 -15.54 3.88
CA CYS A 97 6.35 -16.56 4.62
C CYS A 97 7.07 -17.47 3.61
N VAL A 98 8.39 -17.37 3.51
CA VAL A 98 9.17 -18.10 2.51
C VAL A 98 10.02 -19.18 3.15
N PRO A 99 10.03 -20.43 2.63
CA PRO A 99 10.99 -21.43 3.09
C PRO A 99 12.39 -20.96 2.75
N VAL A 100 13.38 -21.23 3.58
CA VAL A 100 14.82 -20.96 3.39
C VAL A 100 15.62 -22.16 3.91
N PRO A 101 16.37 -22.87 3.05
CA PRO A 101 17.25 -23.93 3.52
C PRO A 101 18.46 -23.32 4.23
N ASN A 102 18.83 -23.87 5.38
CA ASN A 102 20.09 -23.53 6.05
C ASN A 102 21.28 -24.31 5.42
N ALA A 103 22.48 -24.12 5.97
CA ALA A 103 23.68 -24.80 5.48
C ALA A 103 23.66 -26.33 5.67
N THR A 104 22.87 -26.86 6.62
CA THR A 104 22.69 -28.29 6.86
C THR A 104 21.58 -28.91 6.00
N GLY A 105 20.82 -28.08 5.26
CA GLY A 105 19.69 -28.48 4.43
C GLY A 105 18.35 -28.50 5.16
N ASP A 106 18.31 -28.18 6.46
CA ASP A 106 17.06 -28.02 7.20
C ASP A 106 16.34 -26.74 6.74
N LEU A 107 15.02 -26.81 6.74
CA LEU A 107 14.18 -25.68 6.38
C LEU A 107 13.85 -24.84 7.62
N HIS A 108 14.11 -23.54 7.53
CA HIS A 108 13.42 -22.54 8.33
C HIS A 108 12.56 -21.67 7.41
N TYR A 109 11.73 -20.82 7.98
CA TYR A 109 10.91 -19.89 7.22
C TYR A 109 11.29 -18.46 7.56
N GLU A 110 11.31 -17.59 6.56
CA GLU A 110 11.62 -16.19 6.73
C GLU A 110 10.44 -15.33 6.32
N LYS A 111 10.26 -14.20 7.01
CA LYS A 111 9.30 -13.17 6.63
C LYS A 111 9.92 -11.80 6.91
N VAL A 112 9.70 -10.87 6.00
CA VAL A 112 10.09 -9.48 6.19
C VAL A 112 8.84 -8.64 6.30
N LEU A 113 8.80 -7.79 7.32
CA LEU A 113 7.75 -6.79 7.50
C LEU A 113 8.38 -5.40 7.51
N ILE A 114 7.61 -4.43 7.03
CA ILE A 114 7.95 -3.03 7.11
C ILE A 114 6.92 -2.38 8.04
N ASN A 115 7.40 -1.64 9.03
CA ASN A 115 6.53 -0.89 9.92
C ASN A 115 5.95 0.31 9.16
N ALA A 116 4.62 0.44 9.12
CA ALA A 116 3.93 1.52 8.44
C ALA A 116 4.14 2.90 9.11
N THR A 117 4.62 2.94 10.35
CA THR A 117 4.82 4.17 11.12
C THR A 117 6.19 4.81 10.89
N ASP A 118 7.26 4.01 10.84
CA ASP A 118 8.64 4.52 10.79
C ASP A 118 9.47 3.93 9.63
N ALA A 119 8.87 3.10 8.78
CA ALA A 119 9.53 2.37 7.70
C ALA A 119 10.71 1.48 8.15
N SER A 120 10.79 1.12 9.44
CA SER A 120 11.74 0.13 9.93
C SER A 120 11.44 -1.24 9.32
N VAL A 121 12.48 -2.02 9.08
CA VAL A 121 12.38 -3.34 8.44
C VAL A 121 12.65 -4.41 9.50
N SER A 122 11.68 -5.29 9.73
CA SER A 122 11.83 -6.43 10.63
C SER A 122 12.02 -7.69 9.80
N TRP A 123 13.19 -8.33 9.92
CA TRP A 123 13.45 -9.65 9.37
C TRP A 123 13.26 -10.70 10.46
N MET A 124 12.47 -11.71 10.15
CA MET A 124 12.06 -12.71 11.12
C MET A 124 12.28 -14.11 10.58
N LYS A 125 12.62 -15.02 11.50
CA LYS A 125 12.70 -16.45 11.24
C LYS A 125 11.65 -17.20 12.03
N PHE A 126 11.14 -18.27 11.44
CA PHE A 126 10.11 -19.13 12.01
C PHE A 126 10.47 -20.60 11.81
N SER A 127 9.94 -21.45 12.68
CA SER A 127 10.09 -22.91 12.59
C SER A 127 9.01 -23.58 11.74
N ASP A 128 7.98 -22.85 11.32
CA ASP A 128 6.81 -23.39 10.64
C ASP A 128 6.45 -22.60 9.38
N SER A 129 5.77 -23.28 8.44
CA SER A 129 5.40 -22.72 7.13
C SER A 129 4.32 -21.65 7.17
N SER A 130 3.63 -21.49 8.30
CA SER A 130 2.65 -20.43 8.50
C SER A 130 3.28 -19.16 9.09
N CYS A 131 4.57 -19.18 9.43
CA CYS A 131 5.25 -18.09 10.13
C CYS A 131 4.51 -17.69 11.42
N SER A 132 4.13 -18.68 12.22
CA SER A 132 3.41 -18.49 13.49
C SER A 132 4.32 -18.60 14.71
N THR A 133 5.38 -19.40 14.63
CA THR A 133 6.30 -19.70 15.72
C THR A 133 7.64 -19.00 15.46
N LEU A 134 7.77 -17.78 15.98
CA LEU A 134 8.96 -16.94 15.83
C LEU A 134 10.16 -17.56 16.55
N THR A 135 11.27 -17.76 15.84
CA THR A 135 12.54 -18.28 16.39
C THR A 135 13.61 -17.20 16.51
N SER A 136 13.58 -16.18 15.65
CA SER A 136 14.53 -15.07 15.67
C SER A 136 13.92 -13.82 15.04
N LEU A 137 14.26 -12.66 15.58
CA LEU A 137 13.88 -11.34 15.08
C LEU A 137 15.13 -10.47 15.00
N GLU A 138 15.38 -9.91 13.82
CA GLU A 138 16.38 -8.87 13.59
C GLU A 138 15.63 -7.62 13.11
N SER A 139 15.67 -6.56 13.91
CA SER A 139 15.15 -5.26 13.51
C SER A 139 16.27 -4.47 12.85
N GLN A 140 16.09 -4.19 11.56
CA GLN A 140 16.92 -3.25 10.82
C GLN A 140 16.22 -1.89 10.92
N GLY A 141 16.98 -0.87 11.32
CA GLY A 141 16.44 0.47 11.57
C GLY A 141 15.74 1.10 10.34
N VAL A 142 15.38 2.38 10.48
CA VAL A 142 14.66 3.13 9.44
C VAL A 142 15.40 3.07 8.10
N ARG A 143 14.80 2.39 7.11
CA ARG A 143 15.24 2.27 5.71
C ARG A 143 16.74 1.96 5.50
N PRO A 144 17.11 0.69 5.34
CA PRO A 144 18.34 0.33 4.63
C PRO A 144 18.17 0.60 3.12
N GLN A 145 18.17 1.85 2.67
CA GLN A 145 18.38 2.11 1.23
C GLN A 145 19.87 1.93 0.95
N ASN A 146 20.23 0.76 0.41
CA ASN A 146 21.61 0.40 0.07
C ASN A 146 22.58 0.45 1.26
N SER A 147 22.12 0.21 2.49
CA SER A 147 23.03 0.15 3.63
C SER A 147 23.73 -1.20 3.67
N CYS A 148 25.04 -1.17 3.85
CA CYS A 148 25.81 -2.37 4.18
C CYS A 148 25.51 -2.72 5.63
N ILE A 149 24.84 -3.83 5.86
CA ILE A 149 24.60 -4.32 7.22
C ILE A 149 25.82 -5.13 7.63
N SER A 150 26.14 -5.15 8.92
CA SER A 150 27.32 -5.78 9.52
C SER A 150 27.32 -7.30 9.31
N SER A 151 27.59 -7.73 8.08
CA SER A 151 27.65 -9.11 7.59
C SER A 151 27.88 -9.21 6.06
N PHE A 152 28.38 -8.15 5.40
CA PHE A 152 28.66 -8.09 3.95
C PHE A 152 27.43 -8.11 3.02
N ASN A 153 26.23 -7.99 3.59
CA ASN A 153 24.98 -8.00 2.85
C ASN A 153 24.47 -6.59 2.58
N LYS A 154 24.26 -6.29 1.30
CA LYS A 154 23.49 -5.15 0.83
C LYS A 154 22.01 -5.52 0.87
N VAL A 155 21.27 -4.90 1.78
CA VAL A 155 19.82 -5.06 1.88
C VAL A 155 19.11 -3.95 1.11
N SER A 156 18.00 -4.27 0.45
CA SER A 156 17.20 -3.32 -0.31
C SER A 156 15.73 -3.75 -0.33
N ILE A 157 14.83 -2.75 -0.28
CA ILE A 157 13.41 -2.92 -0.56
C ILE A 157 13.15 -2.43 -1.99
N LEU A 158 12.85 -3.36 -2.89
CA LEU A 158 12.53 -3.08 -4.28
C LEU A 158 11.02 -2.86 -4.44
N ASN A 159 10.64 -2.06 -5.44
CA ASN A 159 9.25 -1.64 -5.68
C ASN A 159 8.56 -1.17 -4.39
N ASN A 160 9.17 -0.23 -3.67
CA ASN A 160 8.51 0.37 -2.53
C ASN A 160 7.26 1.13 -3.01
N ASN A 161 6.09 0.56 -2.77
CA ASN A 161 4.80 1.13 -3.18
C ASN A 161 4.24 2.14 -2.17
N GLY A 162 5.01 2.48 -1.15
CA GLY A 162 4.62 3.42 -0.09
C GLY A 162 3.70 2.80 0.93
N VAL A 163 2.85 3.65 1.51
CA VAL A 163 1.85 3.29 2.51
C VAL A 163 0.47 3.42 1.87
N ARG A 164 -0.40 2.47 2.15
CA ARG A 164 -1.84 2.55 1.89
C ARG A 164 -2.50 3.04 3.17
N VAL A 165 -3.18 4.19 3.08
CA VAL A 165 -3.94 4.74 4.20
C VAL A 165 -5.42 4.67 3.87
N VAL A 166 -6.17 4.00 4.73
CA VAL A 166 -7.63 3.93 4.65
C VAL A 166 -8.20 4.79 5.75
N THR A 167 -8.95 5.83 5.38
CA THR A 167 -9.62 6.69 6.36
C THR A 167 -11.11 6.45 6.32
N SER A 168 -11.69 6.12 7.48
CA SER A 168 -13.13 5.96 7.65
C SER A 168 -13.73 7.22 8.28
N PHE A 169 -14.91 7.61 7.80
CA PHE A 169 -15.63 8.82 8.19
C PHE A 169 -17.05 8.49 8.65
N SER A 170 -17.57 9.31 9.56
CA SER A 170 -18.95 9.17 10.06
C SER A 170 -20.03 9.68 9.11
N GLY A 171 -19.66 10.38 8.03
CA GLY A 171 -20.60 11.05 7.13
C GLY A 171 -20.18 11.03 5.66
N LEU A 172 -21.16 11.21 4.78
CA LEU A 172 -21.01 11.19 3.31
C LEU A 172 -20.07 12.28 2.78
N ASP A 173 -19.87 13.34 3.55
CA ASP A 173 -18.99 14.46 3.19
C ASP A 173 -17.52 14.12 3.39
N CYS A 174 -17.19 12.99 4.03
CA CYS A 174 -15.84 12.63 4.44
C CYS A 174 -15.12 13.79 5.17
N SER A 175 -15.85 14.54 6.00
CA SER A 175 -15.28 15.67 6.76
C SER A 175 -14.76 15.27 8.14
N THR A 176 -15.35 14.23 8.72
CA THR A 176 -15.14 13.84 10.11
C THR A 176 -14.54 12.44 10.18
N PRO A 177 -13.20 12.30 10.18
CA PRO A 177 -12.55 11.01 10.26
C PRO A 177 -12.75 10.40 11.66
N ILE A 178 -13.11 9.13 11.70
CA ILE A 178 -13.32 8.35 12.92
C ILE A 178 -12.25 7.26 13.10
N HIS A 179 -11.67 6.79 12.01
CA HIS A 179 -10.62 5.78 11.96
C HIS A 179 -9.66 6.06 10.82
N ILE A 180 -8.37 5.81 11.03
CA ILE A 180 -7.36 5.87 9.99
C ILE A 180 -6.46 4.64 10.15
N GLY A 181 -6.52 3.72 9.21
CA GLY A 181 -5.69 2.52 9.15
C GLY A 181 -4.47 2.73 8.25
N PHE A 182 -3.31 2.25 8.71
CA PHE A 182 -2.03 2.37 8.03
C PHE A 182 -1.46 1.00 7.72
N GLU A 183 -1.28 0.74 6.43
CA GLU A 183 -0.76 -0.53 5.94
C GLU A 183 0.33 -0.28 4.92
N VAL A 184 1.36 -1.12 4.91
CA VAL A 184 2.36 -1.07 3.84
C VAL A 184 1.73 -1.62 2.57
N ALA A 185 1.80 -0.86 1.48
CA ALA A 185 1.25 -1.28 0.20
C ALA A 185 2.11 -2.41 -0.40
N LEU A 186 1.62 -3.65 -0.38
CA LEU A 186 2.36 -4.79 -0.93
C LEU A 186 2.40 -4.79 -2.45
N THR A 187 1.38 -4.21 -3.09
CA THR A 187 1.31 -3.95 -4.54
C THR A 187 1.24 -2.46 -4.78
N LYS A 188 1.40 -2.03 -6.04
CA LYS A 188 1.29 -0.62 -6.42
C LYS A 188 0.00 -0.02 -5.85
N CYS A 189 0.16 0.95 -4.94
CA CYS A 189 -0.97 1.66 -4.38
C CYS A 189 -1.46 2.67 -5.40
N GLU A 190 -2.67 2.46 -5.92
CA GLU A 190 -3.35 3.43 -6.77
C GLU A 190 -4.39 4.14 -5.92
N ALA A 191 -4.23 5.45 -5.77
CA ALA A 191 -5.27 6.25 -5.16
C ALA A 191 -6.51 6.11 -6.06
N ALA A 192 -7.56 5.48 -5.53
CA ALA A 192 -8.89 5.82 -6.00
C ALA A 192 -8.99 7.34 -5.85
N GLY A 193 -9.54 8.06 -6.83
CA GLY A 193 -9.64 9.53 -6.74
C GLY A 193 -10.33 9.98 -5.44
N PRO A 194 -10.59 11.30 -5.24
CA PRO A 194 -11.16 11.85 -4.00
C PRO A 194 -12.62 11.42 -3.71
N GLN A 195 -13.07 10.27 -4.18
CA GLN A 195 -14.41 9.76 -3.98
C GLN A 195 -14.52 9.09 -2.62
N CYS A 196 -15.14 9.82 -1.70
CA CYS A 196 -15.77 9.28 -0.51
C CYS A 196 -16.71 8.15 -0.92
N SER A 197 -16.36 6.90 -0.63
CA SER A 197 -17.15 5.72 -1.01
C SER A 197 -17.73 5.04 0.21
N PHE A 198 -19.02 4.71 0.18
CA PHE A 198 -19.63 3.95 1.26
C PHE A 198 -19.17 2.49 1.22
N ASP A 199 -18.64 2.01 2.33
CA ASP A 199 -18.29 0.61 2.55
C ASP A 199 -19.40 -0.09 3.35
N LEU A 200 -19.95 -1.16 2.78
CA LEU A 200 -21.03 -1.93 3.39
C LEU A 200 -20.54 -2.79 4.56
N ASP A 201 -19.27 -3.20 4.54
CA ASP A 201 -18.72 -4.11 5.56
C ASP A 201 -18.49 -3.37 6.89
N THR A 202 -18.00 -2.14 6.82
CA THR A 202 -17.82 -1.26 7.98
C THR A 202 -18.97 -0.27 8.20
N ASN A 203 -19.97 -0.24 7.32
CA ASN A 203 -21.08 0.73 7.34
C ASN A 203 -20.54 2.16 7.60
N SER A 204 -19.49 2.53 6.87
CA SER A 204 -18.78 3.80 7.01
C SER A 204 -18.37 4.33 5.65
N TYR A 205 -18.09 5.63 5.57
CA TYR A 205 -17.55 6.21 4.34
C TYR A 205 -16.04 6.12 4.37
N LEU A 206 -15.43 5.67 3.28
CA LEU A 206 -13.99 5.45 3.17
C LEU A 206 -13.37 6.38 2.14
N THR A 207 -12.12 6.76 2.40
CA THR A 207 -11.17 7.22 1.37
C THR A 207 -9.91 6.39 1.44
N VAL A 208 -9.24 6.24 0.29
CA VAL A 208 -7.94 5.56 0.21
C VAL A 208 -6.92 6.55 -0.33
N SER A 209 -5.81 6.71 0.38
CA SER A 209 -4.66 7.48 -0.09
C SER A 209 -3.40 6.63 -0.11
N CYS A 210 -2.45 7.03 -0.95
CA CYS A 210 -1.22 6.30 -1.22
C CYS A 210 0.02 7.19 -1.02
N PRO A 211 0.26 7.71 0.19
CA PRO A 211 1.41 8.55 0.45
C PRO A 211 2.73 7.80 0.22
N GLN A 212 3.72 8.53 -0.27
CA GLN A 212 5.09 8.03 -0.46
C GLN A 212 5.93 8.13 0.84
N THR A 213 5.43 8.87 1.83
CA THR A 213 6.06 9.12 3.13
C THR A 213 5.32 8.40 4.24
N TYR A 214 6.09 7.92 5.23
CA TYR A 214 5.61 7.21 6.41
C TYR A 214 5.42 8.21 7.56
N ASP A 215 4.69 9.29 7.33
CA ASP A 215 4.49 10.34 8.35
C ASP A 215 3.05 10.32 8.86
N LEU A 216 2.84 9.44 9.82
CA LEU A 216 1.57 9.23 10.48
C LEU A 216 1.10 10.48 11.24
N THR A 217 2.02 11.17 11.90
CA THR A 217 1.70 12.29 12.79
C THR A 217 1.16 13.48 12.00
N ASN A 218 1.87 13.87 10.95
CA ASN A 218 1.44 14.98 10.10
C ASN A 218 0.10 14.68 9.42
N LEU A 219 -0.14 13.42 9.02
CA LEU A 219 -1.40 13.07 8.37
C LEU A 219 -2.60 13.22 9.33
N VAL A 220 -2.49 12.77 10.57
CA VAL A 220 -3.62 12.89 11.51
C VAL A 220 -3.89 14.35 11.89
N ASP A 221 -2.84 15.13 12.12
CA ASP A 221 -2.93 16.56 12.45
C ASP A 221 -3.63 17.36 11.33
N GLU A 222 -3.39 16.98 10.06
CA GLU A 222 -4.03 17.61 8.91
C GLU A 222 -5.52 17.28 8.78
N ILE A 223 -5.97 16.07 9.14
CA ILE A 223 -7.35 15.63 8.84
C ILE A 223 -8.34 16.14 9.91
N SER A 224 -7.98 16.24 11.19
CA SER A 224 -8.92 16.78 12.20
C SER A 224 -8.22 17.37 13.44
N PRO A 225 -7.81 18.65 13.39
CA PRO A 225 -7.05 19.27 14.47
C PRO A 225 -7.84 19.47 15.78
N ASP A 226 -9.18 19.45 15.72
CA ASP A 226 -10.04 19.76 16.86
C ASP A 226 -10.52 18.50 17.61
N SER A 227 -10.19 17.30 17.12
CA SER A 227 -10.61 16.03 17.72
C SER A 227 -9.46 15.34 18.46
N THR A 228 -9.79 14.57 19.50
CA THR A 228 -8.80 13.74 20.20
C THR A 228 -8.71 12.37 19.56
N TYR A 229 -7.49 11.94 19.23
CA TYR A 229 -7.20 10.63 18.65
C TYR A 229 -6.20 9.85 19.51
N ILE A 230 -6.29 8.53 19.42
CA ILE A 230 -5.24 7.63 19.90
C ILE A 230 -4.69 6.83 18.72
N THR A 231 -3.38 6.67 18.68
CA THR A 231 -2.70 5.83 17.72
C THR A 231 -2.25 4.55 18.42
N ILE A 232 -2.68 3.41 17.91
CA ILE A 232 -2.37 2.08 18.44
C ILE A 232 -1.64 1.28 17.37
N GLN A 233 -0.55 0.63 17.76
CA GLN A 233 0.13 -0.37 16.95
C GLN A 233 -0.16 -1.73 17.57
N SER A 234 -0.76 -2.61 16.77
CA SER A 234 -0.91 -4.03 17.07
C SER A 234 0.37 -4.78 16.73
N TYR A 235 0.63 -5.88 17.43
CA TYR A 235 1.80 -6.74 17.30
C TYR A 235 1.38 -8.20 17.19
N THR A 236 2.19 -9.02 16.52
CA THR A 236 1.91 -10.46 16.43
C THR A 236 2.41 -11.25 17.64
N ASP A 237 3.19 -10.61 18.52
CA ASP A 237 3.77 -11.21 19.71
C ASP A 237 3.44 -10.43 20.98
N LEU A 238 3.60 -11.09 22.13
CA LEU A 238 3.29 -10.55 23.46
C LEU A 238 4.33 -9.54 23.97
N ILE A 239 5.53 -9.48 23.38
CA ILE A 239 6.59 -8.54 23.79
C ILE A 239 6.58 -7.26 22.96
N CYS A 240 5.65 -7.18 22.01
CA CYS A 240 5.52 -6.12 21.02
C CYS A 240 6.84 -5.90 20.24
N GLY A 241 7.41 -6.98 19.72
CA GLY A 241 8.62 -6.97 18.89
C GLY A 241 8.31 -6.91 17.39
N VAL A 242 7.24 -7.57 16.95
CA VAL A 242 6.83 -7.68 15.55
C VAL A 242 5.58 -6.85 15.29
N PRO A 243 5.71 -5.66 14.67
CA PRO A 243 4.56 -4.81 14.37
C PRO A 243 3.65 -5.46 13.33
N SER A 244 2.35 -5.25 13.48
CA SER A 244 1.29 -5.70 12.57
C SER A 244 0.59 -4.50 11.94
N LEU A 245 -0.59 -4.12 12.42
CA LEU A 245 -1.37 -2.98 11.94
C LEU A 245 -1.15 -1.76 12.85
N THR A 246 -0.97 -0.58 12.26
CA THR A 246 -1.13 0.69 12.98
C THR A 246 -2.45 1.33 12.61
N GLU A 247 -3.18 1.79 13.61
CA GLU A 247 -4.44 2.49 13.42
C GLU A 247 -4.54 3.70 14.35
N THR A 248 -5.25 4.72 13.87
CA THR A 248 -5.58 5.91 14.65
C THR A 248 -7.09 6.00 14.79
N ILE A 249 -7.57 6.08 16.03
CA ILE A 249 -8.99 6.01 16.37
C ILE A 249 -9.39 7.30 17.08
N ARG A 250 -10.50 7.90 16.62
CA ARG A 250 -11.09 9.06 17.29
C ARG A 250 -11.70 8.64 18.63
N ILE A 251 -11.28 9.29 19.73
CA ILE A 251 -11.86 9.05 21.05
C ILE A 251 -13.35 9.31 21.04
N GLY A 252 -14.11 8.39 21.62
CA GLY A 252 -15.56 8.50 21.78
C GLY A 252 -16.37 8.12 20.55
N SER A 253 -15.74 7.92 19.38
CA SER A 253 -16.42 7.49 18.16
C SER A 253 -16.63 5.97 18.16
N CYS A 254 -17.76 5.54 17.60
CA CYS A 254 -18.05 4.13 17.40
C CYS A 254 -17.58 3.69 16.01
N LEU A 255 -16.81 2.61 15.96
CA LEU A 255 -16.31 2.01 14.72
C LEU A 255 -16.91 0.62 14.55
N ASN A 256 -17.56 0.35 13.42
CA ASN A 256 -17.91 -1.02 13.10
C ASN A 256 -16.67 -1.79 12.68
N ILE A 257 -16.57 -3.02 13.15
CA ILE A 257 -15.47 -3.92 12.82
C ILE A 257 -16.03 -5.22 12.27
N THR A 258 -15.28 -5.83 11.36
CA THR A 258 -15.62 -7.16 10.87
C THR A 258 -15.03 -8.22 11.79
N THR A 259 -15.83 -9.23 12.11
CA THR A 259 -15.46 -10.38 12.96
C THR A 259 -14.24 -11.15 12.42
N ALA A 260 -14.00 -11.07 11.11
CA ALA A 260 -12.91 -11.75 10.42
C ALA A 260 -11.50 -11.32 10.90
N GLY A 261 -11.34 -10.10 11.42
CA GLY A 261 -10.02 -9.55 11.77
C GLY A 261 -9.57 -9.77 13.21
N THR A 262 -10.49 -9.99 14.15
CA THR A 262 -10.17 -9.96 15.59
C THR A 262 -10.30 -11.31 16.29
N GLY A 263 -10.94 -12.29 15.65
CA GLY A 263 -11.33 -13.55 16.31
C GLY A 263 -12.34 -13.38 17.45
N LEU A 264 -12.80 -12.14 17.68
CA LEU A 264 -13.79 -11.78 18.69
C LEU A 264 -15.15 -11.63 18.01
N ALA A 265 -16.21 -12.13 18.65
CA ALA A 265 -17.60 -11.94 18.22
C ALA A 265 -18.11 -10.51 18.49
N ALA A 266 -17.33 -9.50 18.11
CA ALA A 266 -17.66 -8.09 18.25
C ALA A 266 -18.02 -7.48 16.89
N ASN A 267 -18.99 -6.57 16.90
CA ASN A 267 -19.44 -5.85 15.70
C ASN A 267 -19.01 -4.39 15.71
N SER A 268 -18.65 -3.84 16.86
CA SER A 268 -18.06 -2.50 16.95
C SER A 268 -17.05 -2.35 18.07
N VAL A 269 -16.25 -1.29 17.97
CA VAL A 269 -15.25 -0.89 18.95
C VAL A 269 -15.33 0.62 19.21
N LYS A 270 -15.10 1.02 20.45
CA LYS A 270 -14.99 2.42 20.87
C LYS A 270 -13.68 2.63 21.61
N ALA A 271 -12.94 3.65 21.20
CA ALA A 271 -11.78 4.12 21.95
C ALA A 271 -12.20 5.11 23.04
N VAL A 272 -11.70 4.91 24.25
CA VAL A 272 -11.87 5.84 25.38
C VAL A 272 -10.52 6.14 26.02
N LEU A 273 -10.39 7.32 26.60
CA LEU A 273 -9.22 7.73 27.37
C LEU A 273 -9.62 7.82 28.84
N SER A 274 -8.76 7.36 29.75
CA SER A 274 -8.98 7.54 31.19
C SER A 274 -9.01 9.04 31.56
N ALA A 275 -9.67 9.38 32.66
CA ALA A 275 -9.86 10.77 33.07
C ALA A 275 -8.52 11.52 33.30
N ASP A 276 -7.49 10.80 33.73
CA ASP A 276 -6.13 11.30 33.92
C ASP A 276 -5.26 11.21 32.65
N GLY A 277 -5.76 10.61 31.57
CA GLY A 277 -5.03 10.40 30.33
C GLY A 277 -3.91 9.35 30.40
N SER A 278 -3.78 8.60 31.50
CA SER A 278 -2.71 7.62 31.71
C SER A 278 -2.93 6.30 30.95
N SER A 279 -4.16 6.03 30.52
CA SER A 279 -4.51 4.83 29.79
C SER A 279 -5.57 5.10 28.73
N ALA A 280 -5.52 4.34 27.65
CA ALA A 280 -6.53 4.28 26.63
C ALA A 280 -7.13 2.88 26.59
N SER A 281 -8.44 2.78 26.38
CA SER A 281 -9.12 1.50 26.26
C SER A 281 -9.81 1.36 24.92
N LEU A 282 -9.73 0.16 24.33
CA LEU A 282 -10.60 -0.26 23.25
C LEU A 282 -11.69 -1.14 23.83
N ILE A 283 -12.94 -0.67 23.78
CA ILE A 283 -14.10 -1.38 24.31
C ILE A 283 -14.88 -1.97 23.14
N TYR A 284 -15.10 -3.29 23.17
CA TYR A 284 -15.74 -4.04 22.10
C TYR A 284 -17.19 -4.37 22.45
N TYR A 285 -18.08 -4.21 21.47
CA TYR A 285 -19.52 -4.39 21.64
C TYR A 285 -20.08 -5.40 20.62
N SER A 286 -21.16 -6.09 21.01
CA SER A 286 -21.94 -6.95 20.10
C SER A 286 -22.85 -6.14 19.17
N SER A 287 -23.18 -4.91 19.55
CA SER A 287 -23.93 -3.98 18.72
C SER A 287 -23.01 -3.27 17.72
N SER A 288 -23.56 -2.75 16.62
CA SER A 288 -22.86 -1.87 15.66
C SER A 288 -22.83 -0.40 16.10
N THR A 289 -23.61 -0.03 17.14
CA THR A 289 -23.73 1.36 17.60
C THR A 289 -22.93 1.65 18.88
N CYS A 290 -22.09 0.70 19.32
CA CYS A 290 -21.34 0.77 20.58
C CYS A 290 -22.21 1.07 21.80
N ASP A 291 -23.44 0.57 21.79
CA ASP A 291 -24.39 0.61 22.90
C ASP A 291 -24.50 -0.76 23.58
N GLY A 292 -25.13 -0.76 24.76
CA GLY A 292 -25.31 -1.95 25.57
C GLY A 292 -24.04 -2.40 26.31
N SER A 293 -24.02 -3.69 26.68
CA SER A 293 -22.92 -4.29 27.45
C SER A 293 -21.70 -4.54 26.57
N SER A 294 -20.53 -4.14 27.05
CA SER A 294 -19.26 -4.51 26.42
C SER A 294 -19.02 -6.02 26.53
N ILE A 295 -18.53 -6.65 25.47
CA ILE A 295 -18.12 -8.06 25.48
C ILE A 295 -16.70 -8.19 26.03
N SER A 296 -15.83 -7.24 25.67
CA SER A 296 -14.42 -7.25 26.04
C SER A 296 -13.88 -5.82 26.07
N SER A 297 -12.77 -5.62 26.77
CA SER A 297 -12.03 -4.37 26.75
C SER A 297 -10.53 -4.63 26.85
N ASN A 298 -9.77 -3.99 25.98
CA ASN A 298 -8.31 -3.95 26.08
C ASN A 298 -7.89 -2.61 26.66
N LEU A 299 -6.98 -2.63 27.65
CA LEU A 299 -6.45 -1.45 28.31
C LEU A 299 -4.97 -1.30 27.95
N TYR A 300 -4.61 -0.14 27.41
CA TYR A 300 -3.25 0.20 27.00
C TYR A 300 -2.75 1.41 27.79
N PRO A 301 -1.56 1.36 28.39
CA PRO A 301 -0.97 2.53 29.00
C PRO A 301 -0.52 3.51 27.91
N THR A 302 -0.75 4.81 28.12
CA THR A 302 -0.41 5.86 27.13
C THR A 302 1.07 6.22 27.12
N ASN A 303 1.87 5.61 27.99
CA ASN A 303 3.33 5.77 28.07
C ASN A 303 4.12 4.90 27.07
N GLY A 304 3.44 4.21 26.15
CA GLY A 304 4.06 3.31 25.16
C GLY A 304 4.36 1.90 25.68
N GLY A 305 3.91 1.56 26.90
CA GLY A 305 4.04 0.22 27.44
C GLY A 305 3.34 -0.84 26.58
N CYS A 306 3.98 -1.99 26.38
CA CYS A 306 3.37 -3.14 25.71
C CYS A 306 2.32 -3.78 26.60
N THR A 307 1.11 -3.96 26.08
CA THR A 307 0.06 -4.76 26.73
C THR A 307 -0.54 -5.70 25.70
N SER A 308 -0.40 -7.00 25.94
CA SER A 308 -1.09 -8.09 25.21
C SER A 308 -1.34 -7.78 23.73
N PHE A 309 -0.26 -7.81 22.94
CA PHE A 309 -0.28 -7.59 21.47
C PHE A 309 -0.51 -6.14 21.01
N GLY A 310 -0.43 -5.13 21.87
CA GLY A 310 -0.56 -3.74 21.43
C GLY A 310 0.20 -2.71 22.27
N LYS A 311 0.46 -1.55 21.65
CA LYS A 311 1.00 -0.34 22.29
C LYS A 311 0.28 0.90 21.80
N VAL A 312 0.05 1.86 22.69
CA VAL A 312 -0.32 3.23 22.29
C VAL A 312 0.96 3.96 21.88
N LEU A 313 1.03 4.42 20.63
CA LEU A 313 2.16 5.20 20.12
C LEU A 313 2.04 6.68 20.46
N SER A 314 0.82 7.21 20.39
CA SER A 314 0.54 8.63 20.65
C SER A 314 -0.90 8.87 21.05
N VAL A 315 -1.11 9.94 21.82
CA VAL A 315 -2.43 10.52 22.10
C VAL A 315 -2.40 11.95 21.60
N MET A 316 -3.08 12.21 20.49
CA MET A 316 -3.23 13.55 19.93
C MET A 316 -4.43 14.20 20.57
N LYS A 317 -4.20 15.26 21.34
CA LYS A 317 -5.28 16.06 21.91
C LYS A 317 -5.64 17.15 20.92
N GLY A 318 -6.92 17.22 20.56
CA GLY A 318 -7.41 18.32 19.73
C GLY A 318 -7.13 19.65 20.42
N VAL A 319 -6.39 20.53 19.74
CA VAL A 319 -6.19 21.90 20.21
C VAL A 319 -7.24 22.74 19.49
N PRO A 320 -8.23 23.32 20.19
CA PRO A 320 -9.21 24.17 19.53
C PRO A 320 -8.47 25.32 18.85
N HIS A 321 -8.52 25.35 17.52
CA HIS A 321 -7.89 26.41 16.77
C HIS A 321 -8.66 27.71 17.01
N SER A 322 -7.99 28.73 17.53
CA SER A 322 -8.51 30.10 17.51
C SER A 322 -8.69 30.51 16.04
N ASP A 323 -9.92 30.82 15.63
CA ASP A 323 -10.44 31.05 14.26
C ASP A 323 -9.77 32.18 13.43
N GLY A 324 -8.44 32.28 13.39
CA GLY A 324 -7.72 33.41 12.81
C GLY A 324 -7.16 33.23 11.39
N GLY A 325 -7.26 32.04 10.78
CA GLY A 325 -6.56 31.77 9.52
C GLY A 325 -7.37 30.90 8.56
N SER A 326 -7.59 31.40 7.35
CA SER A 326 -8.18 30.67 6.22
C SER A 326 -7.42 29.37 5.96
N LYS A 327 -8.02 28.22 6.31
CA LYS A 327 -7.49 26.88 6.05
C LYS A 327 -7.55 26.59 4.53
N PRO A 328 -6.50 26.03 3.91
CA PRO A 328 -6.60 25.50 2.55
C PRO A 328 -7.55 24.30 2.54
N SER A 329 -8.42 24.21 1.52
CA SER A 329 -9.35 23.08 1.41
C SER A 329 -8.61 21.77 1.14
N PHE A 330 -9.08 20.68 1.77
CA PHE A 330 -8.53 19.32 1.61
C PHE A 330 -8.45 18.86 0.14
N ALA A 331 -9.32 19.40 -0.73
CA ALA A 331 -9.29 19.18 -2.17
C ALA A 331 -8.02 19.73 -2.88
N ALA A 332 -7.36 20.75 -2.31
CA ALA A 332 -6.19 21.39 -2.91
C ALA A 332 -4.90 20.56 -2.77
N ILE A 333 -4.80 19.75 -1.70
CA ILE A 333 -3.58 18.97 -1.41
C ILE A 333 -3.52 17.71 -2.28
N PHE A 334 -4.65 16.98 -2.40
CA PHE A 334 -4.74 15.80 -3.26
C PHE A 334 -4.89 16.15 -4.75
N GLY A 335 -5.39 17.34 -5.06
CA GLY A 335 -5.47 17.86 -6.43
C GLY A 335 -4.17 18.48 -6.97
N GLY A 336 -3.18 18.77 -6.11
CA GLY A 336 -1.97 19.49 -6.49
C GLY A 336 -1.07 18.72 -7.47
N GLY A 337 -0.94 17.40 -7.30
CA GLY A 337 -0.08 16.57 -8.16
C GLY A 337 -0.60 16.43 -9.59
N VAL A 338 -1.91 16.26 -9.75
CA VAL A 338 -2.54 16.06 -11.07
C VAL A 338 -3.00 17.38 -11.68
N GLY A 339 -3.56 18.29 -10.89
CA GLY A 339 -4.00 19.62 -11.33
C GLY A 339 -2.83 20.54 -11.70
N GLY A 340 -1.70 20.44 -11.00
CA GLY A 340 -0.49 21.19 -11.33
C GLY A 340 0.09 20.80 -12.69
N LEU A 341 0.08 19.50 -13.03
CA LEU A 341 0.52 18.99 -14.33
C LEU A 341 -0.38 19.46 -15.49
N VAL A 342 -1.70 19.49 -15.28
CA VAL A 342 -2.67 19.99 -16.28
C VAL A 342 -2.53 21.51 -16.47
N ALA A 343 -2.36 22.28 -15.40
CA ALA A 343 -2.14 23.73 -15.48
C ALA A 343 -0.81 24.07 -16.18
N LEU A 344 0.27 23.34 -15.90
CA LEU A 344 1.55 23.47 -16.59
C LEU A 344 1.42 23.11 -18.08
N ALA A 345 0.73 22.03 -18.41
CA ALA A 345 0.47 21.65 -19.79
C ALA A 345 -0.32 22.75 -20.53
N LEU A 346 -1.37 23.30 -19.92
CA LEU A 346 -2.14 24.41 -20.52
C LEU A 346 -1.32 25.69 -20.68
N LEU A 347 -0.45 26.03 -19.73
CA LEU A 347 0.44 27.19 -19.83
C LEU A 347 1.48 27.02 -20.95
N VAL A 348 2.11 25.85 -21.06
CA VAL A 348 3.07 25.55 -22.13
C VAL A 348 2.39 25.57 -23.49
N THR A 349 1.20 24.97 -23.60
CA THR A 349 0.42 24.94 -24.86
C THR A 349 -0.08 26.33 -25.24
N GLY A 350 -0.56 27.11 -24.27
CA GLY A 350 -0.97 28.50 -24.47
C GLY A 350 0.19 29.39 -24.92
N PHE A 351 1.37 29.24 -24.32
CA PHE A 351 2.58 29.97 -24.72
C PHE A 351 3.03 29.62 -26.14
N PHE A 352 3.00 28.34 -26.52
CA PHE A 352 3.32 27.91 -27.89
C PHE A 352 2.33 28.45 -28.93
N CYS A 353 1.02 28.40 -28.65
CA CYS A 353 -0.02 28.96 -29.52
C CYS A 353 0.10 30.48 -29.66
N TRP A 354 0.41 31.19 -28.57
CA TRP A 354 0.63 32.63 -28.60
C TRP A 354 1.87 33.00 -29.43
N ARG A 355 2.97 32.24 -29.26
CA ARG A 355 4.21 32.45 -30.03
C ARG A 355 4.03 32.14 -31.52
N LYS A 356 3.19 31.16 -31.87
CA LYS A 356 2.83 30.86 -33.27
C LYS A 356 2.02 32.00 -33.90
N ARG A 357 1.02 32.54 -33.18
CA ARG A 357 0.23 33.71 -33.65
C ARG A 357 1.05 34.98 -33.85
N GLN A 358 2.10 35.19 -33.06
CA GLN A 358 3.02 36.33 -33.25
C GLN A 358 3.86 36.18 -34.53
N ARG A 359 4.15 34.95 -34.96
CA ARG A 359 4.87 34.71 -36.23
C ARG A 359 3.97 34.91 -37.46
N GLU A 360 2.67 34.62 -37.35
CA GLU A 360 1.71 34.80 -38.43
C GLU A 360 1.30 36.28 -38.65
N LYS A 361 1.53 37.16 -37.67
CA LYS A 361 1.33 38.62 -37.83
C LYS A 361 2.52 39.36 -38.47
N GLY A 362 3.56 38.63 -38.89
CA GLY A 362 4.78 39.19 -39.47
C GLY A 362 4.90 39.12 -40.99
N VAL A 363 3.92 38.55 -41.72
CA VAL A 363 3.95 38.53 -43.19
C VAL A 363 2.53 38.63 -43.75
N SER A 364 2.09 39.85 -44.01
CA SER A 364 0.98 40.14 -44.92
C SER A 364 1.50 41.07 -46.03
N ILE A 365 2.04 40.46 -47.09
CA ILE A 365 2.19 41.12 -48.39
C ILE A 365 0.89 40.90 -49.16
N MET A 366 0.42 42.00 -49.72
CA MET A 366 -0.84 42.23 -50.41
C MET A 366 -1.03 41.43 -51.71
N GLN A 367 -2.26 40.94 -51.91
CA GLN A 367 -3.00 40.85 -53.18
C GLN A 367 -4.44 40.43 -52.79
N GLY A 368 -5.55 41.10 -53.10
CA GLY A 368 -5.87 42.05 -54.16
C GLY A 368 -7.06 41.47 -54.95
N GLU A 369 -8.22 42.16 -54.91
CA GLU A 369 -9.44 41.98 -55.73
C GLU A 369 -10.36 40.76 -55.49
N ALA A 370 -11.69 40.78 -55.59
CA ALA A 370 -12.77 41.77 -55.75
C ALA A 370 -14.12 41.01 -55.54
N PRO A 371 -15.27 41.68 -55.36
CA PRO A 371 -16.45 41.11 -54.68
C PRO A 371 -17.47 40.47 -55.64
N ARG A 372 -18.26 39.50 -55.13
CA ARG A 372 -19.52 39.11 -55.75
C ARG A 372 -20.63 38.84 -54.73
N THR A 373 -21.68 39.61 -54.92
CA THR A 373 -23.03 39.61 -54.37
C THR A 373 -23.75 38.27 -54.40
N GLY A 374 -24.66 38.05 -53.44
CA GLY A 374 -25.72 37.05 -53.55
C GLY A 374 -26.50 36.84 -52.25
N ASN A 375 -27.63 37.56 -52.11
CA ASN A 375 -28.70 37.29 -51.14
C ASN A 375 -29.35 35.91 -51.39
N VAL A 376 -30.09 35.39 -50.40
CA VAL A 376 -31.52 34.98 -50.47
C VAL A 376 -31.88 33.86 -49.47
N GLU A 377 -32.82 34.21 -48.58
CA GLU A 377 -34.02 33.52 -48.05
C GLU A 377 -33.95 32.16 -47.31
N ILE A 378 -34.48 32.13 -46.07
CA ILE A 378 -35.82 31.68 -45.59
C ILE A 378 -36.02 30.16 -45.64
N GLY A 379 -36.35 29.58 -44.48
CA GLY A 379 -36.87 28.22 -44.40
C GLY A 379 -37.12 27.76 -42.96
N THR A 380 -38.24 28.19 -42.39
CA THR A 380 -38.93 27.53 -41.27
C THR A 380 -39.23 26.07 -41.58
N ASN A 381 -39.21 25.18 -40.58
CA ASN A 381 -40.34 24.31 -40.25
C ASN A 381 -40.15 23.60 -38.92
N ALA A 382 -41.23 23.65 -38.13
CA ALA A 382 -41.52 22.84 -36.96
C ALA A 382 -41.83 21.39 -37.34
N VAL A 383 -41.97 20.53 -36.32
CA VAL A 383 -42.68 19.22 -36.21
C VAL A 383 -41.85 18.37 -35.25
N GLU A 384 -42.35 17.60 -34.29
CA GLU A 384 -43.62 17.44 -33.59
C GLU A 384 -43.31 16.37 -32.52
N GLN A 385 -44.10 16.35 -31.46
CA GLN A 385 -44.10 15.39 -30.37
C GLN A 385 -44.25 13.93 -30.84
N ALA A 386 -43.74 12.97 -30.06
CA ALA A 386 -44.54 11.88 -29.48
C ALA A 386 -43.66 10.98 -28.60
N GLY A 387 -44.14 10.66 -27.40
CA GLY A 387 -43.51 9.70 -26.50
C GLY A 387 -43.69 8.26 -26.98
N THR A 388 -43.21 7.29 -26.19
CA THR A 388 -43.99 6.14 -25.67
C THR A 388 -43.09 5.33 -24.73
N GLN A 389 -43.68 4.91 -23.60
CA GLN A 389 -43.16 3.98 -22.61
C GLN A 389 -42.80 2.61 -23.21
N SER A 390 -41.88 1.89 -22.58
CA SER A 390 -42.01 0.44 -22.34
C SER A 390 -40.95 -0.03 -21.35
N GLY A 391 -41.41 -0.62 -20.25
CA GLY A 391 -40.57 -1.19 -19.21
C GLY A 391 -39.81 -2.42 -19.69
N PHE A 392 -38.67 -2.65 -19.05
CA PHE A 392 -37.97 -3.93 -19.12
C PHE A 392 -37.66 -4.39 -17.70
N MET A 393 -38.36 -5.45 -17.27
CA MET A 393 -37.98 -6.24 -16.11
C MET A 393 -36.70 -7.00 -16.46
N VAL A 394 -35.62 -6.74 -15.71
CA VAL A 394 -34.43 -7.60 -15.72
C VAL A 394 -34.46 -8.45 -14.46
N ALA A 395 -34.82 -9.72 -14.63
CA ALA A 395 -34.60 -10.76 -13.64
C ALA A 395 -33.08 -10.98 -13.48
N SER A 396 -32.50 -10.54 -12.38
CA SER A 396 -31.13 -10.91 -12.02
C SER A 396 -31.14 -12.29 -11.38
N ARG A 397 -30.71 -13.30 -12.15
CA ARG A 397 -30.26 -14.57 -11.59
C ARG A 397 -29.01 -14.29 -10.75
N GLN A 398 -29.13 -14.35 -9.42
CA GLN A 398 -27.99 -14.48 -8.53
C GLN A 398 -27.21 -15.74 -8.91
N LYS A 399 -25.99 -15.57 -9.44
CA LYS A 399 -24.98 -16.62 -9.46
C LYS A 399 -24.33 -16.66 -8.07
N PRO A 400 -24.04 -17.86 -7.53
CA PRO A 400 -23.32 -17.98 -6.26
C PRO A 400 -21.92 -17.38 -6.40
N VAL A 401 -21.62 -16.39 -5.56
CA VAL A 401 -20.27 -15.83 -5.41
C VAL A 401 -19.40 -16.93 -4.82
N LYS A 402 -18.36 -17.31 -5.56
CA LYS A 402 -17.31 -18.21 -5.09
C LYS A 402 -16.59 -17.54 -3.92
N ARG A 403 -16.60 -18.23 -2.77
CA ARG A 403 -15.75 -17.97 -1.60
C ARG A 403 -14.30 -17.79 -2.06
N PHE A 404 -13.75 -16.61 -1.83
CA PHE A 404 -12.31 -16.44 -1.68
C PHE A 404 -12.00 -16.72 -0.21
N SER A 405 -11.46 -17.90 0.06
CA SER A 405 -10.80 -18.18 1.34
C SER A 405 -9.40 -17.59 1.25
N MET A 406 -9.17 -16.53 2.02
CA MET A 406 -7.85 -15.96 2.26
C MET A 406 -7.57 -16.09 3.75
N PHE A 407 -6.48 -16.81 4.04
CA PHE A 407 -5.73 -16.88 5.30
C PHE A 407 -6.38 -17.57 6.51
N THR A 408 -5.85 -18.76 6.80
CA THR A 408 -5.54 -19.26 8.14
C THR A 408 -4.04 -19.37 8.26
#